data_AF-A0A7V8FEP3-F1
#
_entry.id   AF-A0A7V8FEP3-F1
#
_cell.length_a   1.000
_cell.length_b   1.000
_cell.length_c   1.000
_cell.angle_alpha   90.00
_cell.angle_beta   90.00
_cell.angle_gamma   90.00
#
_symmetry.space_group_name_H-M   'P 1'
#
loop_
_entity.id
_entity.type
_entity.pdbx_description
1 polymer ?
#
loop_
_entity_poly.entity_id
_entity_poly.type
_entity_poly.pdbx_seq_one_letter_code
_entity_poly.pdbx_strand_id
1 'polypeptide(L)' 'MQIGPYTIAPNVVLAPMAGVTDKLFRLLCKRLGAGLATSEMTISDPRFWNTRKSLHRMDHAGEPDPIGV' A
#
# COMPACT_ATOMS: atom_id res chain seq x y z
N MET A 1 15.17 8.37 -2.93
CA MET A 1 14.80 8.12 -4.34
C MET A 1 13.60 8.99 -4.68
N GLN A 2 13.58 9.64 -5.84
CA GLN A 2 12.50 10.55 -6.23
C GLN A 2 11.55 9.86 -7.21
N ILE A 3 10.23 9.86 -6.92
CA ILE A 3 9.19 9.32 -7.79
C ILE A 3 8.07 10.37 -7.89
N GLY A 4 7.96 11.03 -9.05
CA GLY A 4 7.06 12.16 -9.22
C GLY A 4 7.31 13.23 -8.15
N PRO A 5 6.28 13.71 -7.42
CA PRO A 5 6.43 14.69 -6.35
C PRO A 5 6.95 14.09 -5.04
N TYR A 6 7.08 12.76 -4.92
CA TYR A 6 7.38 12.09 -3.65
C TYR A 6 8.86 11.74 -3.52
N THR A 7 9.41 12.07 -2.35
CA THR A 7 10.73 11.59 -1.93
C THR A 7 10.57 10.33 -1.08
N ILE A 8 11.09 9.21 -1.57
CA ILE A 8 11.09 7.92 -0.88
C ILE A 8 12.42 7.73 -0.17
N ALA A 9 12.40 7.70 1.16
CA ALA A 9 13.57 7.54 2.02
C ALA A 9 13.26 6.58 3.19
N PRO A 10 14.05 5.51 3.40
CA PRO A 10 15.15 5.04 2.55
C PRO A 10 14.66 4.55 1.18
N ASN A 11 15.57 4.24 0.25
CA ASN A 11 15.27 3.70 -1.07
C ASN A 11 14.88 2.20 -1.03
N VAL A 12 14.07 1.82 -0.05
CA VAL A 12 13.57 0.46 0.15
C VAL A 12 12.06 0.50 0.10
N VAL A 13 11.48 -0.34 -0.77
CA VAL A 13 10.04 -0.38 -1.02
C VAL A 13 9.54 -1.80 -0.82
N LEU A 14 8.43 -1.95 -0.11
CA LEU A 14 7.72 -3.22 0.00
C LEU A 14 6.90 -3.46 -1.28
N ALA A 15 7.20 -4.55 -1.98
CA ALA A 15 6.49 -4.95 -3.19
C ALA A 15 5.05 -5.44 -2.89
N PRO A 16 4.09 -5.25 -3.82
CA PRO A 16 2.72 -5.71 -3.64
C PRO A 16 2.64 -7.23 -3.69
N MET A 17 2.06 -7.85 -2.67
CA MET A 17 1.88 -9.31 -2.58
C MET A 17 0.48 -9.64 -2.04
N ALA A 18 -0.35 -10.23 -2.89
CA ALA A 18 -1.71 -10.61 -2.54
C ALA A 18 -1.74 -11.58 -1.35
N GLY A 19 -2.59 -11.28 -0.35
CA GLY A 19 -2.70 -12.02 0.91
C GLY A 19 -1.57 -11.77 1.92
N VAL A 20 -0.61 -10.90 1.61
CA VAL A 20 0.53 -10.59 2.50
C VAL A 20 0.59 -9.11 2.83
N THR A 21 0.55 -8.23 1.83
CA THR A 21 0.68 -6.78 2.03
C THR A 21 -0.65 -6.14 2.40
N ASP A 22 -1.28 -6.62 3.47
CA ASP A 22 -2.46 -6.02 4.09
C ASP A 22 -2.10 -4.74 4.86
N LYS A 23 -3.11 -4.05 5.41
CA LYS A 23 -2.90 -2.78 6.11
C LYS A 23 -1.95 -2.90 7.31
N LEU A 24 -2.11 -3.95 8.11
CA LEU A 24 -1.30 -4.13 9.32
C LEU A 24 0.16 -4.40 8.98
N PHE A 25 0.41 -5.23 7.96
CA PHE A 25 1.75 -5.53 7.48
C PHE A 25 2.43 -4.28 6.89
N ARG A 26 1.70 -3.48 6.10
CA ARG A 26 2.22 -2.21 5.56
C ARG A 26 2.62 -1.24 6.67
N LEU A 27 1.75 -1.04 7.67
CA LEU A 27 2.03 -0.18 8.82
C LEU A 27 3.26 -0.66 9.59
N LEU A 28 3.41 -1.97 9.79
CA LEU A 28 4.58 -2.55 10.42
C LEU A 28 5.85 -2.28 9.59
N CYS A 29 5.83 -2.52 8.28
CA CYS A 29 6.98 -2.26 7.42
C CYS A 29 7.38 -0.78 7.42
N LYS A 30 6.42 0.15 7.36
CA LYS A 30 6.71 1.59 7.48
C LYS A 30 7.31 1.94 8.84
N ARG A 31 6.78 1.38 9.93
CA ARG A 31 7.35 1.55 11.29
C ARG A 31 8.77 1.01 11.41
N LEU A 32 9.09 -0.06 10.67
CA LEU A 32 10.43 -0.67 10.61
C LEU A 32 11.37 0.03 9.60
N GLY A 33 10.95 1.11 8.96
CA GLY A 33 11.80 1.94 8.11
C GLY A 33 11.71 1.67 6.61
N ALA A 34 10.67 0.97 6.13
CA ALA A 34 10.39 0.96 4.69
C ALA A 34 10.04 2.37 4.21
N GLY A 35 10.70 2.84 3.14
CA GLY A 35 10.44 4.18 2.59
C GLY A 35 9.09 4.27 1.86
N LEU A 36 8.58 3.15 1.35
CA LEU A 36 7.24 3.02 0.80
C LEU A 36 6.72 1.60 1.04
N ALA A 37 5.42 1.47 1.27
CA ALA A 37 4.74 0.19 1.33
C ALA A 37 3.50 0.20 0.44
N THR A 38 3.47 -0.69 -0.55
CA THR A 38 2.38 -0.80 -1.53
C THR A 38 1.36 -1.83 -1.06
N SER A 39 0.08 -1.58 -1.29
CA SER A 39 -0.99 -2.53 -0.96
C SER A 39 -1.00 -3.76 -1.85
N GLU A 40 -1.84 -4.72 -1.49
CA GLU A 40 -2.21 -5.78 -2.43
C GLU A 40 -2.78 -5.19 -3.72
N MET A 41 -2.60 -5.91 -4.83
CA MET A 41 -3.16 -5.52 -6.12
C MET A 41 -4.69 -5.36 -6.05
N THR A 42 -5.17 -4.18 -6.43
CA THR A 42 -6.59 -3.83 -6.53
C THR A 42 -7.11 -4.05 -7.95
N ILE A 43 -8.42 -4.27 -8.10
CA ILE A 43 -9.04 -4.48 -9.41
C ILE A 43 -9.57 -3.15 -9.98
N SER A 44 -9.23 -2.86 -11.24
CA SER A 44 -9.63 -1.61 -11.89
C SER A 44 -11.09 -1.57 -12.30
N ASP A 45 -11.75 -2.73 -12.44
CA ASP A 45 -13.16 -2.82 -12.82
C ASP A 45 -14.09 -2.40 -11.66
N PRO A 46 -14.83 -1.28 -11.81
CA PRO A 46 -15.66 -0.72 -10.74
C PRO A 46 -16.76 -1.65 -10.23
N ARG A 47 -17.18 -2.62 -11.05
CA ARG A 47 -18.20 -3.60 -10.65
C ARG A 47 -17.77 -4.41 -9.42
N PHE A 48 -16.46 -4.53 -9.18
CA PHE A 48 -15.91 -5.30 -8.07
C PHE A 48 -15.48 -4.45 -6.88
N TRP A 49 -15.58 -3.12 -6.93
CA TRP A 49 -15.08 -2.23 -5.86
C TRP A 49 -15.83 -2.41 -4.53
N ASN A 50 -17.11 -2.75 -4.59
CA ASN A 50 -17.95 -2.95 -3.40
C ASN A 50 -17.88 -4.37 -2.82
N THR A 51 -17.05 -5.26 -3.38
CA THR A 51 -16.85 -6.58 -2.77
C THR A 51 -16.03 -6.46 -1.49
N ARG A 52 -16.27 -7.35 -0.52
CA ARG A 52 -15.50 -7.40 0.73
C ARG A 52 -13.99 -7.46 0.49
N LYS A 53 -13.56 -8.20 -0.54
CA LYS A 53 -12.14 -8.32 -0.91
C LYS A 53 -11.55 -6.98 -1.34
N SER A 54 -12.23 -6.25 -2.23
CA SER A 54 -11.75 -4.95 -2.72
C SER A 54 -11.76 -3.91 -1.60
N LEU A 55 -12.84 -3.83 -0.81
CA LEU A 55 -12.93 -2.91 0.33
C LEU A 55 -11.80 -3.12 1.33
N HIS A 56 -11.43 -4.37 1.61
CA HIS A 56 -10.32 -4.68 2.50
C HIS A 56 -8.97 -4.21 1.93
N ARG A 57 -8.74 -4.39 0.62
CA ARG A 57 -7.50 -3.97 -0.05
C ARG A 57 -7.35 -2.46 -0.18
N MET A 58 -8.47 -1.75 -0.31
CA MET A 58 -8.55 -0.29 -0.48
C MET A 58 -8.58 0.47 0.86
N ASP A 59 -8.57 -0.21 2.01
CA ASP A 59 -8.45 0.47 3.31
C ASP A 59 -7.01 0.93 3.54
N HIS A 60 -6.81 2.24 3.40
CA HIS A 60 -5.57 2.94 3.71
C HIS A 60 -5.72 3.94 4.87
N ALA A 61 -6.83 3.89 5.60
CA ALA A 61 -7.13 4.90 6.61
C ALA A 61 -6.09 4.90 7.73
N GLY A 62 -5.43 6.03 7.96
CA GLY A 62 -4.39 6.18 8.97
C GLY A 62 -3.01 5.65 8.57
N GLU A 63 -2.81 5.24 7.31
CA GLU A 63 -1.47 5.04 6.77
C GLU A 63 -0.76 6.38 6.54
N PRO A 64 0.53 6.53 6.89
CA PRO A 64 1.27 7.74 6.60
C PRO A 64 1.53 7.86 5.10
N ASP A 65 1.50 9.07 4.56
CA ASP A 65 1.87 9.34 3.17
C ASP A 65 3.35 9.02 2.89
N PRO A 66 3.72 8.64 1.64
CA PRO A 66 2.83 8.35 0.52
C PRO A 66 2.22 6.94 0.56
N ILE A 67 1.03 6.77 -0.02
CA ILE A 67 0.33 5.48 -0.19
C ILE A 67 0.58 4.93 -1.59
N GLY A 68 0.97 3.66 -1.70
CA GLY A 68 1.06 2.93 -2.97
C GLY A 68 -0.11 1.95 -3.12
N VAL A 69 -0.84 2.03 -4.24
CA VAL A 69 -2.02 1.21 -4.56
C VAL A 69 -1.80 0.37 -5.80
#